data_AF-A0A8B2HUH7-F1
#
_entry.id   AF-A0A8B2HUH7-F1
#
_cell.length_a   1.000
_cell.length_b   1.000
_cell.length_c   1.000
_cell.angle_alpha   90.00
_cell.angle_beta   90.00
_cell.angle_gamma   90.00
#
_symmetry.space_group_name_H-M   'P 1'
#
loop_
_entity.id
_entity.type
_entity.pdbx_description
1 polymer ?
#
loop_
_entity_poly.entity_id
_entity_poly.type
_entity_poly.pdbx_seq_one_letter_code
_entity_poly.pdbx_strand_id
1 'polypeptide(L)'
;MTKNGILCEVNGTRVLLDPKNADVSAINFVSHAHSDHLPSKNGGTILASVETNEIANLRGFKMQNYTQNIDDFSLHDSGHILGARGLLFDDIFYTGDICTRDRGFLKGAKIPKCKTLITECTFGLPEFAFPKIDVIQKQVNELISELYGKGIPVILMGYQLGKAQTITQLFGHWGPLYFHDSVKQMNSLHQKFGVPLNDGMGHSEAQKNGLLDKKPWVMIAPMMSSKNSFLKEMKSKYGAVTIGFSGWAQSSRFPFGRRTDYSIPMSDHCDFNELIELVIQSGAEQVYTIHGFVEEFSTHLRKIGIAAQPLREDSLDDFT
;
A
#
# COMPACT_ATOMS: atom_id res chain seq x y z
N MET A 1 -5.56 -7.92 -8.80
CA MET A 1 -4.99 -9.27 -8.82
C MET A 1 -5.72 -10.11 -9.82
N THR A 2 -5.00 -10.74 -10.74
CA THR A 2 -5.51 -11.93 -11.43
C THR A 2 -5.91 -12.96 -10.35
N LYS A 3 -6.90 -13.81 -10.64
CA LYS A 3 -7.45 -14.71 -9.62
C LYS A 3 -6.40 -15.66 -9.02
N ASN A 4 -5.31 -15.92 -9.76
CA ASN A 4 -4.29 -16.91 -9.44
C ASN A 4 -2.85 -16.35 -9.33
N GLY A 5 -2.64 -15.04 -9.44
CA GLY A 5 -1.31 -14.46 -9.66
C GLY A 5 -0.88 -14.51 -11.14
N ILE A 6 0.38 -14.18 -11.42
CA ILE A 6 0.90 -14.13 -12.80
C ILE A 6 1.98 -15.20 -12.94
N LEU A 7 1.83 -16.08 -13.93
CA LEU A 7 2.84 -17.09 -14.26
C LEU A 7 3.70 -16.57 -15.41
N CYS A 8 5.01 -16.49 -15.17
CA CYS A 8 6.02 -16.26 -16.20
C CYS A 8 6.82 -17.54 -16.39
N GLU A 9 6.84 -18.07 -17.62
CA GLU A 9 7.68 -19.21 -17.99
C GLU A 9 8.83 -18.71 -18.86
N VAL A 10 10.05 -18.87 -18.35
CA VAL A 10 11.27 -18.35 -18.99
C VAL A 10 12.32 -19.44 -18.99
N ASN A 11 12.79 -19.86 -20.16
CA ASN A 11 13.86 -20.86 -20.32
C ASN A 11 13.63 -22.13 -19.47
N GLY A 12 12.37 -22.57 -19.33
CA GLY A 12 11.98 -23.74 -18.51
C GLY A 12 11.85 -23.47 -17.00
N THR A 13 12.10 -22.24 -16.55
CA THR A 13 11.88 -21.79 -15.16
C THR A 13 10.48 -21.18 -15.03
N ARG A 14 9.71 -21.65 -14.05
CA ARG A 14 8.36 -21.14 -13.74
C ARG A 14 8.44 -20.18 -12.56
N VAL A 15 8.04 -18.93 -12.77
CA VAL A 15 8.01 -17.87 -11.77
C VAL A 15 6.57 -17.40 -11.59
N LEU A 16 6.04 -17.57 -10.38
CA LEU A 16 4.72 -17.08 -10.01
C LEU A 16 4.84 -15.77 -9.24
N LEU A 17 4.24 -14.71 -9.75
CA LEU A 17 4.22 -13.37 -9.15
C LEU A 17 2.90 -13.19 -8.39
N ASP A 18 3.00 -12.96 -7.08
CA ASP A 18 1.89 -12.83 -6.13
C ASP A 18 0.80 -13.93 -6.29
N PRO A 19 1.15 -15.22 -6.26
CA PRO A 19 0.18 -16.29 -6.43
C PRO A 19 -0.80 -16.38 -5.25
N LYS A 20 -2.07 -16.69 -5.53
CA LYS A 20 -3.04 -17.05 -4.47
C LYS A 20 -2.81 -18.45 -3.90
N ASN A 21 -2.30 -19.35 -4.74
CA ASN A 21 -1.87 -20.68 -4.37
C ASN A 21 -0.44 -20.85 -4.86
N ALA A 22 0.52 -20.89 -3.93
CA ALA A 22 1.91 -21.13 -4.29
C ALA A 22 2.08 -22.55 -4.88
N ASP A 23 2.89 -22.67 -5.94
CA ASP A 23 3.17 -23.93 -6.63
C ASP A 23 4.47 -24.55 -6.09
N VAL A 24 4.46 -25.86 -5.85
CA VAL A 24 5.62 -26.64 -5.38
C VAL A 24 6.76 -26.71 -6.39
N SER A 25 6.46 -26.51 -7.67
CA SER A 25 7.39 -26.60 -8.79
C SER A 25 7.86 -25.24 -9.32
N ALA A 26 7.46 -24.13 -8.69
CA ALA A 26 7.79 -22.78 -9.13
C ALA A 26 8.55 -21.99 -8.05
N ILE A 27 9.19 -20.91 -8.49
CA ILE A 27 9.60 -19.81 -7.61
C ILE A 27 8.36 -18.93 -7.40
N ASN A 28 7.95 -18.73 -6.14
CA ASN A 28 6.77 -17.95 -5.79
C ASN A 28 7.22 -16.61 -5.20
N PHE A 29 7.17 -15.57 -6.00
CA PHE A 29 7.49 -14.22 -5.55
C PHE A 29 6.29 -13.59 -4.86
N VAL A 30 6.52 -13.02 -3.66
CA VAL A 30 5.54 -12.22 -2.94
C VAL A 30 6.06 -10.81 -2.80
N SER A 31 5.46 -9.87 -3.52
CA SER A 31 5.90 -8.48 -3.60
C SER A 31 5.77 -7.78 -2.25
N HIS A 32 4.65 -7.97 -1.56
CA HIS A 32 4.37 -7.34 -0.27
C HIS A 32 3.25 -8.02 0.52
N ALA A 33 3.09 -7.61 1.77
CA ALA A 33 2.23 -8.29 2.75
C ALA A 33 0.79 -7.74 2.84
N HIS A 34 0.23 -7.17 1.78
CA HIS A 34 -1.23 -6.96 1.72
C HIS A 34 -1.95 -8.26 1.39
N SER A 35 -3.18 -8.41 1.89
CA SER A 35 -3.93 -9.67 1.80
C SER A 35 -4.29 -10.08 0.37
N ASP A 36 -4.38 -9.11 -0.53
CA ASP A 36 -4.58 -9.34 -1.94
C ASP A 36 -3.30 -9.82 -2.63
N HIS A 37 -2.10 -9.65 -2.07
CA HIS A 37 -0.85 -10.19 -2.64
C HIS A 37 -0.34 -11.45 -1.93
N LEU A 38 -0.75 -11.66 -0.67
CA LEU A 38 -0.36 -12.85 0.07
C LEU A 38 -1.00 -14.13 -0.49
N PRO A 39 -0.23 -15.23 -0.58
CA PRO A 39 -0.76 -16.55 -0.86
C PRO A 39 -1.62 -17.06 0.32
N SER A 40 -2.56 -17.95 0.00
CA SER A 40 -3.38 -18.64 1.01
C SER A 40 -2.75 -19.93 1.53
N LYS A 41 -1.78 -20.48 0.78
CA LYS A 41 -1.07 -21.72 1.07
C LYS A 41 0.40 -21.59 0.68
N ASN A 42 1.26 -22.28 1.41
CA ASN A 42 2.67 -22.42 1.07
C ASN A 42 2.86 -23.39 -0.10
N GLY A 43 3.97 -23.22 -0.82
CA GLY A 43 4.38 -24.05 -1.95
C GLY A 43 5.75 -23.59 -2.44
N GLY A 44 6.56 -24.56 -2.86
CA GLY A 44 7.84 -24.32 -3.54
C GLY A 44 8.81 -23.48 -2.69
N THR A 45 9.59 -22.65 -3.37
CA THR A 45 10.41 -21.61 -2.77
C THR A 45 9.63 -20.30 -2.78
N ILE A 46 9.59 -19.58 -1.66
CA ILE A 46 8.96 -18.26 -1.57
C ILE A 46 10.05 -17.18 -1.54
N LEU A 47 10.06 -16.30 -2.54
CA LEU A 47 10.98 -15.16 -2.60
C LEU A 47 10.25 -13.89 -2.12
N ALA A 48 10.75 -13.26 -1.06
CA ALA A 48 10.23 -11.98 -0.55
C ALA A 48 11.27 -11.24 0.31
N SER A 49 10.97 -10.01 0.75
CA SER A 49 11.78 -9.32 1.76
C SER A 49 11.54 -9.83 3.18
N VAL A 50 12.46 -9.54 4.11
CA VAL A 50 12.34 -9.94 5.53
C VAL A 50 11.10 -9.31 6.13
N GLU A 51 10.91 -8.02 5.84
CA GLU A 51 9.81 -7.23 6.35
C GLU A 51 8.47 -7.79 5.83
N THR A 52 8.38 -8.15 4.55
CA THR A 52 7.19 -8.80 3.99
C THR A 52 6.89 -10.12 4.71
N ASN A 53 7.89 -10.96 4.96
CA ASN A 53 7.71 -12.22 5.69
C ASN A 53 7.25 -12.00 7.15
N GLU A 54 7.87 -11.07 7.88
CA GLU A 54 7.50 -10.79 9.28
C GLU A 54 6.12 -10.13 9.40
N ILE A 55 5.76 -9.24 8.47
CA ILE A 55 4.43 -8.64 8.41
C ILE A 55 3.38 -9.70 8.05
N ALA A 56 3.68 -10.60 7.11
CA ALA A 56 2.79 -11.72 6.78
C ALA A 56 2.56 -12.63 8.00
N ASN A 57 3.63 -12.95 8.74
CA ASN A 57 3.56 -13.77 9.94
C ASN A 57 2.70 -13.09 11.03
N LEU A 58 2.86 -11.78 11.25
CA LEU A 58 2.02 -11.00 12.16
C LEU A 58 0.54 -11.06 11.78
N ARG A 59 0.26 -11.16 10.48
CA ARG A 59 -1.08 -11.26 9.89
C ARG A 59 -1.59 -12.70 9.79
N GLY A 60 -0.88 -13.67 10.37
CA GLY A 60 -1.30 -15.07 10.46
C GLY A 60 -0.86 -15.96 9.30
N PHE A 61 0.02 -15.48 8.40
CA PHE A 61 0.57 -16.29 7.32
C PHE A 61 2.09 -16.43 7.46
N LYS A 62 2.56 -17.61 7.88
CA LYS A 62 3.98 -17.93 7.94
C LYS A 62 4.44 -18.51 6.60
N MET A 63 5.33 -17.80 5.90
CA MET A 63 5.96 -18.29 4.68
C MET A 63 6.92 -19.45 5.01
N GLN A 64 6.74 -20.59 4.36
CA GLN A 64 7.63 -21.74 4.44
C GLN A 64 8.59 -21.72 3.25
N ASN A 65 9.81 -22.25 3.43
CA ASN A 65 10.86 -22.24 2.40
C ASN A 65 11.13 -20.84 1.82
N TYR A 66 11.07 -19.85 2.70
CA TYR A 66 11.28 -18.45 2.39
C TYR A 66 12.76 -18.14 2.17
N THR A 67 13.07 -17.34 1.15
CA THR A 67 14.40 -16.77 0.88
C THR A 67 14.29 -15.29 0.47
N GLN A 68 15.38 -14.55 0.68
CA GLN A 68 15.56 -13.17 0.21
C GLN A 68 16.30 -13.08 -1.11
N ASN A 69 16.94 -14.17 -1.52
CA ASN A 69 17.85 -14.17 -2.64
C ASN A 69 17.76 -15.48 -3.41
N ILE A 70 17.75 -15.36 -4.72
CA ILE A 70 17.89 -16.43 -5.71
C ILE A 70 18.75 -15.82 -6.81
N ASP A 71 19.76 -16.55 -7.29
CA ASP A 71 20.61 -16.08 -8.38
C ASP A 71 19.77 -15.67 -9.60
N ASP A 72 20.17 -14.59 -10.27
CA ASP A 72 19.48 -13.97 -11.41
C ASP A 72 18.12 -13.29 -11.10
N PHE A 73 17.69 -13.26 -9.83
CA PHE A 73 16.52 -12.51 -9.37
C PHE A 73 16.93 -11.31 -8.51
N SER A 74 16.61 -10.10 -8.98
CA SER A 74 16.92 -8.85 -8.25
C SER A 74 15.67 -8.24 -7.62
N LEU A 75 15.72 -8.03 -6.31
CA LEU A 75 14.66 -7.35 -5.55
C LEU A 75 14.91 -5.83 -5.53
N HIS A 76 13.91 -5.05 -5.98
CA HIS A 76 13.97 -3.59 -6.00
C HIS A 76 12.92 -3.01 -5.05
N ASP A 77 13.24 -1.96 -4.29
CA ASP A 77 12.22 -1.29 -3.45
C ASP A 77 11.11 -0.72 -4.33
N SER A 78 9.86 -1.14 -4.10
CA SER A 78 8.70 -0.57 -4.81
C SER A 78 8.19 0.72 -4.15
N GLY A 79 8.74 1.08 -3.00
CA GLY A 79 8.35 2.26 -2.24
C GLY A 79 6.93 2.20 -1.67
N HIS A 80 6.11 1.17 -1.95
CA HIS A 80 4.68 1.10 -1.62
C HIS A 80 4.40 1.07 -0.10
N ILE A 81 4.91 0.04 0.59
CA ILE A 81 4.88 -0.15 2.05
C ILE A 81 6.24 -0.68 2.54
N LEU A 82 6.45 -0.76 3.87
CA LEU A 82 7.67 -1.35 4.43
C LEU A 82 7.85 -2.78 3.91
N GLY A 83 9.00 -3.06 3.31
CA GLY A 83 9.31 -4.37 2.74
C GLY A 83 8.82 -4.62 1.33
N ALA A 84 8.03 -3.73 0.73
CA ALA A 84 7.50 -3.96 -0.60
C ALA A 84 8.61 -3.97 -1.66
N ARG A 85 8.65 -5.04 -2.46
CA ARG A 85 9.63 -5.23 -3.52
C ARG A 85 8.96 -5.44 -4.87
N GLY A 86 9.56 -4.87 -5.91
CA GLY A 86 9.44 -5.39 -7.27
C GLY A 86 10.52 -6.43 -7.55
N LEU A 87 10.32 -7.24 -8.59
CA LEU A 87 11.22 -8.32 -9.00
C LEU A 87 11.69 -8.10 -10.44
N LEU A 88 13.00 -8.06 -10.64
CA LEU A 88 13.65 -8.06 -11.94
C LEU A 88 14.28 -9.43 -12.20
N PHE A 89 13.93 -10.06 -13.32
CA PHE A 89 14.48 -11.34 -13.78
C PHE A 89 14.27 -11.44 -15.30
N ASP A 90 15.27 -11.95 -16.04
CA ASP A 90 15.19 -12.14 -17.51
C ASP A 90 14.63 -10.92 -18.29
N ASP A 91 15.13 -9.71 -18.00
CA ASP A 91 14.62 -8.44 -18.57
C ASP A 91 13.11 -8.16 -18.34
N ILE A 92 12.44 -8.90 -17.46
CA ILE A 92 11.08 -8.67 -16.97
C ILE A 92 11.16 -8.00 -15.60
N PHE A 93 10.55 -6.82 -15.47
CA PHE A 93 10.35 -6.17 -14.19
C PHE A 93 8.88 -6.20 -13.79
N TYR A 94 8.57 -6.90 -12.69
CA TYR A 94 7.27 -6.88 -12.05
C TYR A 94 7.29 -5.94 -10.85
N THR A 95 6.40 -4.94 -10.83
CA THR A 95 6.45 -3.91 -9.79
C THR A 95 5.78 -4.32 -8.48
N GLY A 96 4.83 -5.26 -8.51
CA GLY A 96 3.79 -5.32 -7.48
C GLY A 96 3.04 -3.98 -7.40
N ASP A 97 2.57 -3.61 -6.21
CA ASP A 97 2.13 -2.25 -5.94
C ASP A 97 3.34 -1.32 -5.78
N ILE A 98 3.28 -0.12 -6.35
CA ILE A 98 4.45 0.76 -6.49
C ILE A 98 4.11 2.22 -6.24
N CYS A 99 5.07 2.96 -5.67
CA CYS A 99 5.03 4.41 -5.57
C CYS A 99 6.43 4.99 -5.74
N THR A 100 6.57 5.90 -6.70
CA THR A 100 7.83 6.58 -7.02
C THR A 100 8.05 7.85 -6.20
N ARG A 101 7.06 8.30 -5.42
CA ARG A 101 7.18 9.43 -4.49
C ARG A 101 7.76 9.02 -3.14
N ASP A 102 8.64 9.87 -2.61
CA ASP A 102 9.00 9.85 -1.19
C ASP A 102 7.75 10.17 -0.35
N ARG A 103 7.48 9.34 0.68
CA ARG A 103 6.48 9.64 1.71
C ARG A 103 6.94 9.17 3.09
N GLY A 104 7.10 10.12 3.99
CA GLY A 104 7.56 9.81 5.34
C GLY A 104 8.90 9.04 5.32
N PHE A 105 8.91 7.83 5.86
CA PHE A 105 10.06 6.93 5.97
C PHE A 105 10.28 6.11 4.71
N LEU A 106 9.29 6.04 3.81
CA LEU A 106 9.37 5.30 2.56
C LEU A 106 10.00 6.18 1.49
N LYS A 107 11.11 5.69 0.92
CA LYS A 107 11.71 6.27 -0.27
C LYS A 107 10.96 5.80 -1.52
N GLY A 108 10.85 6.70 -2.49
CA GLY A 108 10.26 6.39 -3.79
C GLY A 108 11.03 5.30 -4.51
N ALA A 109 10.29 4.45 -5.24
CA ALA A 109 10.88 3.38 -6.04
C ALA A 109 11.90 3.91 -7.06
N LYS A 110 13.03 3.21 -7.18
CA LYS A 110 13.99 3.42 -8.28
C LYS A 110 13.75 2.35 -9.33
N ILE A 111 13.40 2.78 -10.54
CA ILE A 111 12.97 1.87 -11.61
C ILE A 111 14.19 1.33 -12.37
N PRO A 112 14.41 0.00 -12.41
CA PRO A 112 15.46 -0.59 -13.23
C PRO A 112 15.11 -0.51 -14.71
N LYS A 113 16.11 -0.67 -15.58
CA LYS A 113 15.88 -0.92 -17.00
C LYS A 113 15.38 -2.35 -17.21
N CYS A 114 14.42 -2.52 -18.10
CA CYS A 114 13.87 -3.81 -18.47
C CYS A 114 13.32 -3.73 -19.90
N LYS A 115 13.10 -4.88 -20.56
CA LYS A 115 12.39 -4.94 -21.85
C LYS A 115 10.89 -5.09 -21.66
N THR A 116 10.49 -5.88 -20.65
CA THR A 116 9.10 -6.10 -20.30
C THR A 116 8.82 -5.52 -18.93
N LEU A 117 7.81 -4.65 -18.82
CA LEU A 117 7.34 -4.10 -17.57
C LEU A 117 5.95 -4.64 -17.25
N ILE A 118 5.76 -5.25 -16.10
CA ILE A 118 4.45 -5.63 -15.56
C ILE A 118 4.16 -4.74 -14.37
N THR A 119 3.19 -3.82 -14.49
CA THR A 119 2.94 -2.80 -13.47
C THR A 119 1.47 -2.57 -13.16
N GLU A 120 1.20 -2.23 -11.90
CA GLU A 120 -0.13 -1.84 -11.46
C GLU A 120 -0.61 -0.53 -12.10
N CYS A 121 -1.92 -0.29 -12.09
CA CYS A 121 -2.50 0.97 -12.54
C CYS A 121 -3.75 1.32 -11.73
N THR A 122 -3.66 1.18 -10.40
CA THR A 122 -4.74 1.44 -9.44
C THR A 122 -5.36 2.81 -9.69
N PHE A 123 -4.52 3.79 -10.02
CA PHE A 123 -4.89 5.17 -10.33
C PHE A 123 -4.56 5.56 -11.78
N GLY A 124 -4.75 4.63 -12.73
CA GLY A 124 -4.49 4.79 -14.17
C GLY A 124 -5.40 5.76 -14.95
N LEU A 125 -6.12 6.67 -14.27
CA LEU A 125 -6.91 7.73 -14.92
C LEU A 125 -6.30 9.11 -14.65
N PRO A 126 -6.29 10.04 -15.64
CA PRO A 126 -5.76 11.40 -15.46
C PRO A 126 -6.36 12.21 -14.30
N GLU A 127 -7.58 11.88 -13.86
CA GLU A 127 -8.22 12.54 -12.70
C GLU A 127 -7.49 12.26 -11.37
N PHE A 128 -6.69 11.19 -11.31
CA PHE A 128 -5.85 10.88 -10.16
C PHE A 128 -4.47 11.52 -10.30
N ALA A 129 -4.41 12.81 -9.99
CA ALA A 129 -3.18 13.54 -9.71
C ALA A 129 -3.21 13.96 -8.24
N PHE A 130 -2.33 13.38 -7.41
CA PHE A 130 -2.40 13.60 -5.97
C PHE A 130 -1.67 14.88 -5.54
N PRO A 131 -2.19 15.61 -4.53
CA PRO A 131 -1.47 16.73 -3.97
C PRO A 131 -0.18 16.25 -3.29
N LYS A 132 0.81 17.15 -3.25
CA LYS A 132 2.07 16.88 -2.56
C LYS A 132 1.85 16.64 -1.07
N ILE A 133 2.70 15.81 -0.46
CA ILE A 133 2.58 15.42 0.96
C ILE A 133 2.66 16.62 1.91
N ASP A 134 3.47 17.63 1.61
CA ASP A 134 3.58 18.85 2.41
C ASP A 134 2.27 19.67 2.42
N VAL A 135 1.58 19.74 1.28
CA VAL A 135 0.25 20.36 1.17
C VAL A 135 -0.77 19.60 2.01
N ILE A 136 -0.79 18.27 1.89
CA ILE A 136 -1.66 17.40 2.71
C ILE A 136 -1.37 17.61 4.21
N GLN A 137 -0.09 17.59 4.59
CA GLN A 137 0.32 17.71 5.98
C GLN A 137 -0.09 19.06 6.58
N LYS A 138 0.10 20.16 5.83
CA LYS A 138 -0.35 21.49 6.24
C LYS A 138 -1.87 21.53 6.45
N GLN A 139 -2.64 21.09 5.44
CA GLN A 139 -4.11 21.10 5.49
C GLN A 139 -4.64 20.29 6.69
N VAL A 140 -4.08 19.11 6.93
CA VAL A 140 -4.51 18.24 8.03
C VAL A 140 -4.11 18.82 9.39
N ASN A 141 -2.92 19.40 9.52
CA ASN A 141 -2.51 20.06 10.76
C ASN A 141 -3.40 21.26 11.11
N GLU A 142 -3.79 22.06 10.13
CA GLU A 142 -4.74 23.16 10.33
C GLU A 142 -6.10 22.64 10.82
N LEU A 143 -6.61 21.57 10.21
CA LEU A 143 -7.86 20.94 10.62
C LEU A 143 -7.78 20.32 12.04
N ILE A 144 -6.69 19.59 12.35
CA ILE A 144 -6.50 19.03 13.70
C ILE A 144 -6.42 20.17 14.72
N SER A 145 -5.67 21.24 14.42
CA SER A 145 -5.54 22.40 15.29
C SER A 145 -6.88 23.07 15.60
N GLU A 146 -7.75 23.25 14.59
CA GLU A 146 -9.08 23.80 14.77
C GLU A 146 -9.95 22.91 15.68
N LEU A 147 -9.96 21.60 15.44
CA LEU A 147 -10.72 20.64 16.24
C LEU A 147 -10.21 20.57 17.68
N TYR A 148 -8.89 20.59 17.86
CA TYR A 148 -8.25 20.63 19.16
C TYR A 148 -8.61 21.89 19.94
N GLY A 149 -8.64 23.05 19.30
CA GLY A 149 -9.07 24.32 19.91
C GLY A 149 -10.51 24.28 20.44
N LYS A 150 -11.34 23.38 19.91
CA LYS A 150 -12.72 23.12 20.36
C LYS A 150 -12.83 21.95 21.35
N GLY A 151 -11.71 21.33 21.74
CA GLY A 151 -11.67 20.15 22.61
C GLY A 151 -12.21 18.88 21.94
N ILE A 152 -12.23 18.83 20.60
CA ILE A 152 -12.79 17.71 19.83
C ILE A 152 -11.68 16.68 19.54
N PRO A 153 -11.88 15.40 19.91
CA PRO A 153 -10.97 14.33 19.53
C PRO A 153 -10.97 14.04 18.03
N VAL A 154 -9.82 13.62 17.51
CA VAL A 154 -9.65 13.33 16.07
C VAL A 154 -9.19 11.89 15.87
N ILE A 155 -9.83 11.20 14.93
CA ILE A 155 -9.43 9.87 14.49
C ILE A 155 -8.92 9.95 13.05
N LEU A 156 -7.62 9.72 12.87
CA LEU A 156 -6.97 9.64 11.57
C LEU A 156 -7.00 8.20 11.07
N MET A 157 -7.57 7.96 9.89
CA MET A 157 -7.84 6.61 9.40
C MET A 157 -7.14 6.31 8.08
N GLY A 158 -6.40 5.20 8.04
CA GLY A 158 -5.78 4.64 6.85
C GLY A 158 -5.74 3.12 6.93
N TYR A 159 -5.36 2.42 5.86
CA TYR A 159 -5.16 0.96 5.94
C TYR A 159 -4.20 0.60 7.09
N GLN A 160 -4.50 -0.50 7.80
CA GLN A 160 -3.77 -0.94 8.99
C GLN A 160 -2.26 -1.09 8.74
N LEU A 161 -1.90 -1.60 7.55
CA LEU A 161 -0.54 -1.71 7.04
C LEU A 161 -0.32 -0.68 5.94
N GLY A 162 0.79 0.06 6.03
CA GLY A 162 1.21 1.08 5.07
C GLY A 162 0.73 2.46 5.49
N LYS A 163 -0.52 2.77 5.15
CA LYS A 163 -1.05 4.13 5.33
C LYS A 163 -1.09 4.59 6.79
N ALA A 164 -1.49 3.73 7.73
CA ALA A 164 -1.52 4.09 9.15
C ALA A 164 -0.13 4.45 9.71
N GLN A 165 0.94 3.81 9.24
CA GLN A 165 2.31 4.13 9.65
C GLN A 165 2.78 5.46 9.06
N THR A 166 2.43 5.73 7.80
CA THR A 166 2.69 7.04 7.17
C THR A 166 1.97 8.16 7.93
N ILE A 167 0.68 7.96 8.26
CA ILE A 167 -0.11 8.90 9.09
C ILE A 167 0.55 9.08 10.46
N THR A 168 1.05 8.00 11.08
CA THR A 168 1.75 8.06 12.38
C THR A 168 2.99 8.93 12.31
N GLN A 169 3.78 8.81 11.26
CA GLN A 169 4.97 9.64 11.12
C GLN A 169 4.63 11.11 10.86
N LEU A 170 3.62 11.39 10.03
CA LEU A 170 3.26 12.77 9.66
C LEU A 170 2.56 13.52 10.81
N PHE A 171 1.71 12.82 11.59
CA PHE A 171 0.80 13.44 12.55
C PHE A 171 0.92 12.94 13.98
N GLY A 172 1.82 11.97 14.26
CA GLY A 172 2.03 11.43 15.60
C GLY A 172 2.68 12.41 16.59
N HIS A 173 3.01 13.62 16.17
CA HIS A 173 3.45 14.69 17.07
C HIS A 173 2.28 15.34 17.84
N TRP A 174 1.03 15.13 17.41
CA TRP A 174 -0.15 15.54 18.14
C TRP A 174 -0.38 14.63 19.35
N GLY A 175 -0.48 15.23 20.54
CA GLY A 175 -0.70 14.52 21.80
C GLY A 175 -2.00 14.95 22.52
N PRO A 176 -2.55 14.13 23.42
CA PRO A 176 -2.23 12.73 23.67
C PRO A 176 -2.45 11.84 22.44
N LEU A 177 -1.51 10.93 22.17
CA LEU A 177 -1.52 10.03 21.00
C LEU A 177 -1.96 8.62 21.39
N TYR A 178 -3.03 8.16 20.73
CA TYR A 178 -3.54 6.81 20.85
C TYR A 178 -3.51 6.08 19.51
N PHE A 179 -3.58 4.76 19.58
CA PHE A 179 -3.67 3.89 18.43
C PHE A 179 -4.80 2.91 18.60
N HIS A 180 -5.54 2.61 17.53
CA HIS A 180 -6.25 1.34 17.50
C HIS A 180 -5.24 0.19 17.69
N ASP A 181 -5.59 -0.84 18.47
CA ASP A 181 -4.61 -1.84 18.92
C ASP A 181 -3.93 -2.58 17.75
N SER A 182 -4.66 -2.80 16.65
CA SER A 182 -4.10 -3.40 15.43
C SER A 182 -3.08 -2.50 14.71
N VAL A 183 -3.20 -1.17 14.83
CA VAL A 183 -2.23 -0.20 14.33
C VAL A 183 -1.04 -0.12 15.27
N LYS A 184 -1.26 -0.13 16.59
CA LYS A 184 -0.17 -0.21 17.60
C LYS A 184 0.73 -1.41 17.33
N GLN A 185 0.15 -2.59 17.12
CA GLN A 185 0.89 -3.81 16.83
C GLN A 185 1.75 -3.68 15.56
N MET A 186 1.17 -3.09 14.50
CA MET A 186 1.88 -2.87 13.24
C MET A 186 2.99 -1.82 13.38
N ASN A 187 2.75 -0.73 14.11
CA ASN A 187 3.75 0.30 14.40
C ASN A 187 4.93 -0.28 15.20
N SER A 188 4.66 -1.14 16.19
CA SER A 188 5.70 -1.84 16.94
C SER A 188 6.55 -2.75 16.06
N LEU A 189 5.97 -3.43 15.07
CA LEU A 189 6.75 -4.18 14.09
C LEU A 189 7.62 -3.26 13.22
N HIS A 190 7.09 -2.12 12.76
CA HIS A 190 7.88 -1.14 12.01
C HIS A 190 9.05 -0.57 12.83
N GLN A 191 8.84 -0.29 14.12
CA GLN A 191 9.90 0.16 15.04
C GLN A 191 11.00 -0.91 15.21
N LYS A 192 10.66 -2.21 15.22
CA LYS A 192 11.66 -3.30 15.23
C LYS A 192 12.56 -3.28 13.99
N PHE A 193 12.06 -2.80 12.86
CA PHE A 193 12.83 -2.57 11.64
C PHE A 193 13.50 -1.18 11.58
N GLY A 194 13.53 -0.44 12.68
CA GLY A 194 14.20 0.85 12.76
C GLY A 194 13.42 2.04 12.20
N VAL A 195 12.14 1.88 11.87
CA VAL A 195 11.30 3.00 11.41
C VAL A 195 11.01 3.93 12.59
N PRO A 196 11.32 5.24 12.50
CA PRO A 196 11.19 6.19 13.60
C PRO A 196 9.74 6.68 13.76
N LEU A 197 8.83 5.78 14.17
CA LEU A 197 7.45 6.13 14.46
C LEU A 197 7.30 6.57 15.93
N ASN A 198 6.58 7.67 16.15
CA ASN A 198 6.19 8.10 17.50
C ASN A 198 5.43 6.99 18.22
N ASP A 199 5.78 6.78 19.49
CA ASP A 199 5.08 5.81 20.32
C ASP A 199 3.84 6.43 21.00
N GLY A 200 2.86 5.59 21.27
CA GLY A 200 1.56 5.99 21.77
C GLY A 200 0.82 4.80 22.35
N MET A 201 -0.22 5.06 23.15
CA MET A 201 -0.91 4.00 23.89
C MET A 201 -1.99 3.33 23.03
N GLY A 202 -2.19 2.02 23.20
CA GLY A 202 -3.29 1.30 22.54
C GLY A 202 -4.65 1.73 23.06
N HIS A 203 -5.67 1.69 22.20
CA HIS A 203 -7.04 2.11 22.51
C HIS A 203 -7.58 1.36 23.73
N SER A 204 -7.41 0.05 23.79
CA SER A 204 -7.98 -0.75 24.89
C SER A 204 -7.38 -0.36 26.24
N GLU A 205 -6.08 -0.04 26.27
CA GLU A 205 -5.40 0.44 27.48
C GLU A 205 -5.86 1.86 27.85
N ALA A 206 -5.92 2.76 26.88
CA ALA A 206 -6.37 4.14 27.09
C ALA A 206 -7.82 4.20 27.60
N GLN A 207 -8.69 3.33 27.07
CA GLN A 207 -10.09 3.20 27.49
C GLN A 207 -10.18 2.66 28.93
N LYS A 208 -9.46 1.57 29.24
CA LYS A 208 -9.42 0.99 30.59
C LYS A 208 -8.96 2.01 31.64
N ASN A 209 -8.01 2.85 31.29
CA ASN A 209 -7.44 3.87 32.18
C ASN A 209 -8.26 5.19 32.21
N GLY A 210 -9.42 5.25 31.54
CA GLY A 210 -10.27 6.45 31.50
C GLY A 210 -9.62 7.65 30.81
N LEU A 211 -8.60 7.43 29.97
CA LEU A 211 -7.86 8.51 29.33
C LEU A 211 -8.60 9.11 28.13
N LEU A 212 -9.50 8.36 27.50
CA LEU A 212 -10.30 8.84 26.37
C LEU A 212 -11.34 9.90 26.80
N ASP A 213 -11.70 9.96 28.08
CA ASP A 213 -12.58 11.01 28.62
C ASP A 213 -11.85 12.36 28.75
N LYS A 214 -10.51 12.37 28.73
CA LYS A 214 -9.67 13.58 28.78
C LYS A 214 -9.37 14.09 27.36
N LYS A 215 -10.27 14.92 26.84
CA LYS A 215 -10.20 15.47 25.47
C LYS A 215 -9.39 16.79 25.43
N PRO A 216 -8.82 17.18 24.27
CA PRO A 216 -8.79 16.45 23.00
C PRO A 216 -7.68 15.38 22.97
N TRP A 217 -7.72 14.50 21.97
CA TRP A 217 -6.68 13.52 21.67
C TRP A 217 -6.71 13.16 20.18
N VAL A 218 -5.60 12.61 19.68
CA VAL A 218 -5.50 12.03 18.34
C VAL A 218 -5.42 10.54 18.47
N MET A 219 -6.18 9.83 17.64
CA MET A 219 -6.08 8.39 17.49
C MET A 219 -5.82 8.03 16.04
N ILE A 220 -4.87 7.12 15.81
CA ILE A 220 -4.66 6.54 14.47
C ILE A 220 -5.27 5.14 14.42
N ALA A 221 -6.16 4.93 13.46
CA ALA A 221 -7.00 3.74 13.38
C ALA A 221 -7.05 3.17 11.95
N PRO A 222 -7.40 1.87 11.78
CA PRO A 222 -7.62 1.32 10.45
C PRO A 222 -8.81 2.00 9.77
N MET A 223 -8.80 2.05 8.44
CA MET A 223 -9.97 2.47 7.68
C MET A 223 -11.13 1.52 7.96
N MET A 224 -12.24 2.07 8.48
CA MET A 224 -13.43 1.31 8.86
C MET A 224 -14.68 1.97 8.30
N SER A 225 -15.69 1.16 7.99
CA SER A 225 -16.98 1.71 7.59
C SER A 225 -17.65 2.46 8.75
N SER A 226 -18.46 3.47 8.45
CA SER A 226 -19.26 4.19 9.45
C SER A 226 -20.25 3.30 10.21
N LYS A 227 -20.53 2.09 9.71
CA LYS A 227 -21.38 1.10 10.39
C LYS A 227 -20.66 0.32 11.48
N ASN A 228 -19.32 0.35 11.51
CA ASN A 228 -18.49 -0.36 12.48
C ASN A 228 -18.79 0.10 13.92
N SER A 229 -18.92 -0.85 14.86
CA SER A 229 -19.30 -0.59 16.26
C SER A 229 -18.28 0.30 16.99
N PHE A 230 -16.99 0.08 16.77
CA PHE A 230 -15.92 0.89 17.34
C PHE A 230 -16.06 2.35 16.94
N LEU A 231 -16.21 2.64 15.63
CA LEU A 231 -16.38 4.03 15.19
C LEU A 231 -17.67 4.66 15.69
N LYS A 232 -18.76 3.90 15.76
CA LYS A 232 -20.02 4.40 16.33
C LYS A 232 -19.85 4.79 17.79
N GLU A 233 -19.20 3.95 18.59
CA GLU A 233 -18.90 4.24 19.99
C GLU A 233 -18.00 5.47 20.12
N MET A 234 -16.91 5.55 19.33
CA MET A 234 -16.00 6.69 19.39
C MET A 234 -16.71 8.01 19.08
N LYS A 235 -17.59 8.01 18.09
CA LYS A 235 -18.40 9.18 17.73
C LYS A 235 -19.46 9.50 18.79
N SER A 236 -20.25 8.52 19.22
CA SER A 236 -21.38 8.76 20.12
C SER A 236 -20.95 9.13 21.54
N LYS A 237 -19.89 8.50 22.06
CA LYS A 237 -19.41 8.71 23.42
C LYS A 237 -18.44 9.89 23.51
N TYR A 238 -17.50 9.99 22.58
CA TYR A 238 -16.43 10.98 22.66
C TYR A 238 -16.62 12.19 21.72
N GLY A 239 -17.60 12.15 20.81
CA GLY A 239 -17.78 13.23 19.83
C GLY A 239 -16.63 13.33 18.84
N ALA A 240 -15.92 12.21 18.60
CA ALA A 240 -14.73 12.20 17.78
C ALA A 240 -15.04 12.47 16.30
N VAL A 241 -14.18 13.26 15.64
CA VAL A 241 -14.24 13.55 14.21
C VAL A 241 -13.29 12.64 13.45
N THR A 242 -13.73 12.07 12.34
CA THR A 242 -12.91 11.17 11.52
C THR A 242 -12.32 11.86 10.28
N ILE A 243 -11.00 11.72 10.10
CA ILE A 243 -10.27 12.13 8.91
C ILE A 243 -9.77 10.87 8.21
N GLY A 244 -10.31 10.56 7.04
CA GLY A 244 -9.94 9.38 6.25
C GLY A 244 -8.95 9.70 5.15
N PHE A 245 -7.91 8.89 5.01
CA PHE A 245 -6.89 9.04 3.97
C PHE A 245 -7.05 7.95 2.92
N SER A 246 -7.26 8.33 1.66
CA SER A 246 -7.38 7.40 0.53
C SER A 246 -7.16 8.12 -0.80
N GLY A 247 -6.42 7.52 -1.74
CA GLY A 247 -6.29 8.06 -3.10
C GLY A 247 -7.64 8.24 -3.79
N TRP A 248 -8.62 7.38 -3.48
CA TRP A 248 -9.99 7.47 -4.00
C TRP A 248 -10.73 8.74 -3.60
N ALA A 249 -10.30 9.46 -2.55
CA ALA A 249 -10.90 10.73 -2.15
C ALA A 249 -10.71 11.84 -3.21
N GLN A 250 -9.72 11.66 -4.11
CA GLN A 250 -9.39 12.61 -5.18
C GLN A 250 -10.54 12.80 -6.17
N SER A 251 -11.31 11.75 -6.44
CA SER A 251 -12.38 11.78 -7.45
C SER A 251 -13.76 11.83 -6.79
N SER A 252 -14.64 12.66 -7.35
CA SER A 252 -16.05 12.72 -6.94
C SER A 252 -16.87 11.54 -7.46
N ARG A 253 -16.35 10.81 -8.46
CA ARG A 253 -17.02 9.66 -9.07
C ARG A 253 -17.04 8.43 -8.16
N PHE A 254 -16.13 8.39 -7.17
CA PHE A 254 -15.94 7.26 -6.28
C PHE A 254 -16.34 7.63 -4.84
N PRO A 255 -17.66 7.58 -4.51
CA PRO A 255 -18.16 8.04 -3.21
C PRO A 255 -17.62 7.23 -2.04
N PHE A 256 -17.10 6.02 -2.28
CA PHE A 256 -16.45 5.22 -1.25
C PHE A 256 -15.17 5.86 -0.71
N GLY A 257 -14.52 6.75 -1.48
CA GLY A 257 -13.40 7.57 -1.01
C GLY A 257 -13.80 8.69 -0.04
N ARG A 258 -15.10 8.95 0.16
CA ARG A 258 -15.63 10.10 0.94
C ARG A 258 -16.58 9.68 2.07
N ARG A 259 -16.23 8.62 2.80
CA ARG A 259 -17.08 8.01 3.86
C ARG A 259 -16.78 8.48 5.28
N THR A 260 -15.92 9.47 5.43
CA THR A 260 -15.47 10.04 6.70
C THR A 260 -15.94 11.49 6.83
N ASP A 261 -15.81 12.10 8.01
CA ASP A 261 -16.24 13.50 8.19
C ASP A 261 -15.39 14.44 7.32
N TYR A 262 -14.10 14.14 7.21
CA TYR A 262 -13.17 14.75 6.25
C TYR A 262 -12.42 13.66 5.49
N SER A 263 -12.18 13.83 4.19
CA SER A 263 -11.46 12.84 3.37
C SER A 263 -10.30 13.51 2.63
N ILE A 264 -9.13 12.89 2.72
CA ILE A 264 -7.85 13.44 2.25
C ILE A 264 -7.31 12.54 1.12
N PRO A 265 -7.02 13.09 -0.07
CA PRO A 265 -6.50 12.33 -1.21
C PRO A 265 -5.02 12.00 -1.02
N MET A 266 -4.75 10.96 -0.23
CA MET A 266 -3.40 10.44 0.03
C MET A 266 -3.33 8.96 -0.31
N SER A 267 -2.42 8.63 -1.22
CA SER A 267 -2.18 7.26 -1.68
C SER A 267 -0.77 6.79 -1.36
N ASP A 268 -0.63 5.47 -1.24
CA ASP A 268 0.61 4.70 -1.19
C ASP A 268 0.94 4.05 -2.55
N HIS A 269 0.18 4.38 -3.59
CA HIS A 269 0.40 3.98 -4.98
C HIS A 269 0.80 5.20 -5.81
N CYS A 270 1.43 4.97 -6.96
CA CYS A 270 1.64 5.98 -7.98
C CYS A 270 0.31 6.63 -8.41
N ASP A 271 0.35 7.93 -8.61
CA ASP A 271 -0.68 8.64 -9.36
C ASP A 271 -0.51 8.44 -10.87
N PHE A 272 -1.43 8.99 -11.66
CA PHE A 272 -1.41 8.81 -13.12
C PHE A 272 -0.11 9.29 -13.78
N ASN A 273 0.42 10.44 -13.37
CA ASN A 273 1.63 11.00 -13.97
C ASN A 273 2.86 10.19 -13.53
N GLU A 274 2.90 9.76 -12.28
CA GLU A 274 3.95 8.90 -11.76
C GLU A 274 3.99 7.53 -12.46
N LEU A 275 2.83 6.96 -12.81
CA LEU A 275 2.76 5.74 -13.61
C LEU A 275 3.35 5.94 -15.01
N ILE A 276 3.09 7.07 -15.66
CA ILE A 276 3.69 7.39 -16.97
C ILE A 276 5.20 7.55 -16.84
N GLU A 277 5.66 8.31 -15.85
CA GLU A 277 7.09 8.52 -15.59
C GLU A 277 7.81 7.20 -15.29
N LEU A 278 7.19 6.31 -14.50
CA LEU A 278 7.69 4.97 -14.23
C LEU A 278 7.90 4.16 -15.51
N VAL A 279 6.92 4.18 -16.42
CA VAL A 279 6.99 3.46 -17.70
C VAL A 279 8.08 4.04 -18.59
N ILE A 280 8.22 5.37 -18.66
CA ILE A 280 9.29 6.02 -19.43
C ILE A 280 10.68 5.68 -18.83
N GLN A 281 10.79 5.70 -17.50
CA GLN A 281 12.04 5.40 -16.81
C GLN A 281 12.49 3.96 -16.98
N SER A 282 11.57 2.98 -17.02
CA SER A 282 11.92 1.58 -17.25
C SER A 282 12.55 1.36 -18.63
N GLY A 283 12.16 2.16 -19.62
CA GLY A 283 12.59 1.98 -21.01
C GLY A 283 12.07 0.68 -21.63
N ALA A 284 10.98 0.13 -21.08
CA ALA A 284 10.39 -1.11 -21.55
C ALA A 284 9.88 -0.98 -22.99
N GLU A 285 10.14 -2.02 -23.78
CA GLU A 285 9.62 -2.20 -25.13
C GLU A 285 8.16 -2.64 -25.08
N GLN A 286 7.78 -3.41 -24.06
CA GLN A 286 6.42 -3.89 -23.83
C GLN A 286 5.97 -3.67 -22.38
N VAL A 287 4.77 -3.12 -22.20
CA VAL A 287 4.14 -2.90 -20.89
C VAL A 287 2.88 -3.74 -20.73
N TYR A 288 2.78 -4.46 -19.62
CA TYR A 288 1.58 -5.16 -19.19
C TYR A 288 0.97 -4.44 -17.99
N THR A 289 -0.23 -3.92 -18.16
CA THR A 289 -0.94 -3.23 -17.08
C THR A 289 -1.82 -4.21 -16.32
N ILE A 290 -1.73 -4.18 -15.00
CA ILE A 290 -2.52 -5.01 -14.09
C ILE A 290 -3.17 -4.09 -13.03
N HIS A 291 -4.16 -4.57 -12.29
CA HIS A 291 -4.79 -3.86 -11.14
C HIS A 291 -5.30 -2.44 -11.42
N GLY A 292 -6.61 -2.20 -11.33
CA GLY A 292 -7.20 -0.87 -11.50
C GLY A 292 -7.66 -0.60 -12.94
N PHE A 293 -7.24 0.53 -13.51
CA PHE A 293 -7.73 1.05 -14.80
C PHE A 293 -6.91 0.55 -15.99
N VAL A 294 -6.83 -0.78 -16.14
CA VAL A 294 -5.93 -1.45 -17.08
C VAL A 294 -6.20 -1.08 -18.55
N GLU A 295 -7.46 -0.96 -18.94
CA GLU A 295 -7.83 -0.63 -20.32
C GLU A 295 -7.52 0.83 -20.65
N GLU A 296 -7.88 1.75 -19.74
CA GLU A 296 -7.69 3.17 -19.93
C GLU A 296 -6.21 3.54 -19.91
N PHE A 297 -5.44 2.98 -18.97
CA PHE A 297 -4.02 3.28 -18.85
C PHE A 297 -3.23 2.70 -20.02
N SER A 298 -3.45 1.43 -20.39
CA SER A 298 -2.78 0.84 -21.57
C SER A 298 -3.15 1.57 -22.88
N THR A 299 -4.41 2.02 -23.02
CA THR A 299 -4.82 2.85 -24.16
C THR A 299 -4.10 4.19 -24.19
N HIS A 300 -3.90 4.82 -23.03
CA HIS A 300 -3.12 6.05 -22.94
C HIS A 300 -1.66 5.84 -23.34
N LEU A 301 -1.01 4.80 -22.82
CA LEU A 301 0.37 4.45 -23.17
C LEU A 301 0.55 4.23 -24.68
N ARG A 302 -0.38 3.50 -25.33
CA ARG A 302 -0.36 3.31 -26.79
C ARG A 302 -0.48 4.63 -27.56
N LYS A 303 -1.28 5.59 -27.07
CA LYS A 303 -1.41 6.92 -27.70
C LYS A 303 -0.13 7.74 -27.65
N ILE A 304 0.72 7.53 -26.64
CA ILE A 304 2.02 8.21 -26.51
C ILE A 304 3.18 7.38 -27.11
N GLY A 305 2.88 6.33 -27.88
CA GLY A 305 3.86 5.55 -28.64
C GLY A 305 4.51 4.41 -27.85
N ILE A 306 3.96 4.01 -26.71
CA ILE A 306 4.49 2.92 -25.88
C ILE A 306 3.63 1.68 -26.09
N ALA A 307 4.24 0.55 -26.46
CA ALA A 307 3.51 -0.70 -26.62
C ALA A 307 3.03 -1.19 -25.25
N ALA A 308 1.71 -1.26 -25.08
CA ALA A 308 1.10 -1.58 -23.81
C ALA A 308 -0.20 -2.35 -24.01
N GLN A 309 -0.49 -3.30 -23.12
CA GLN A 309 -1.77 -3.99 -23.08
C GLN A 309 -2.14 -4.44 -21.65
N PRO A 310 -3.44 -4.60 -21.35
CA PRO A 310 -3.87 -5.26 -20.13
C PRO A 310 -3.41 -6.71 -20.11
N LEU A 311 -2.93 -7.18 -18.96
CA LEU A 311 -2.76 -8.61 -18.75
C LEU A 311 -4.14 -9.22 -18.45
N ARG A 312 -4.73 -9.88 -19.44
CA ARG A 312 -6.02 -10.60 -19.28
C ARG A 312 -5.73 -12.04 -18.85
N GLU A 313 -6.70 -12.70 -18.22
CA GLU A 313 -6.62 -14.14 -17.94
C GLU A 313 -6.58 -14.90 -19.26
N ASP A 314 -5.38 -15.16 -19.78
CA ASP A 314 -4.95 -16.32 -20.58
C ASP A 314 -3.41 -16.28 -20.58
N SER A 315 -2.78 -17.44 -20.39
CA SER A 315 -1.36 -17.56 -20.02
C SER A 315 -0.43 -16.86 -21.02
N LEU A 316 0.74 -16.44 -20.54
CA LEU A 316 1.82 -15.81 -21.33
C LEU A 316 2.45 -16.76 -22.38
N ASP A 317 1.76 -17.83 -22.80
CA ASP A 317 2.26 -18.82 -23.75
C ASP A 317 1.81 -18.55 -25.21
N ASP A 318 0.95 -17.55 -25.45
CA ASP A 318 0.42 -17.26 -26.80
C ASP A 318 1.15 -16.13 -27.56
N PHE A 319 2.31 -15.68 -27.07
CA PHE A 319 3.13 -14.70 -27.79
C PHE A 319 4.57 -15.22 -27.96
N THR A 320 4.73 -16.05 -29.00
CA THR A 320 6.03 -16.39 -29.61
C THR A 320 6.44 -15.34 -30.63
#